data_AF-A0A7V3HPA2-F1
#
_entry.id   AF-A0A7V3HPA2-F1
#
_cell.length_a   1.000
_cell.length_b   1.000
_cell.length_c   1.000
_cell.angle_alpha   90.00
_cell.angle_beta   90.00
_cell.angle_gamma   90.00
#
_symmetry.space_group_name_H-M   'P 1'
#
loop_
_entity.id
_entity.type
_entity.pdbx_description
1 polymer ?
#
loop_
_entity_poly.entity_id
_entity_poly.type
_entity_poly.pdbx_seq_one_letter_code
_entity_poly.pdbx_strand_id
1 'polypeptide(L)'
;MGDFKASMGDFKKLLEKYLEDLAKYNTEQSIAHIFLEFLREAFGKTTVGTAKNLYPELEKYVSDRTIAVKGRMDARLGNLIIEFKRDLTRSLAEAQDQLKKYTAALWNALGTRVSFVLLASDGVLLRVYRPRTLTPPGGPVKPEDIILEELDKLDLSKTEASHAWLWLDRYILTGPERGKQLETEDFVKDFGRSSQVQMDSSSLLKDAFEKTPSIDTIYDEWDRYLSYVYGVSVGSKDLFLRHTYMAFLTRLVLFSWYSGGALPSREQIIGIVSGSVFANLGLKSFAEEDFFTWLSRAPEETVVEIALNILDTLKTYDLSEVKQDVLKGVYQDLVDPEERHDLGEYYTPDGLQK
;
A
#
# COMPACT_ATOMS: atom_id res chain seq x y z
N MET A 1 -27.63 -5.67 15.26
CA MET A 1 -27.09 -7.04 15.35
C MET A 1 -25.58 -6.87 15.43
N GLY A 2 -25.02 -7.19 16.59
CA GLY A 2 -23.93 -6.44 17.25
C GLY A 2 -22.65 -6.24 16.43
N ASP A 3 -22.21 -4.98 16.38
CA ASP A 3 -20.89 -4.56 15.94
C ASP A 3 -19.84 -5.07 16.92
N PHE A 4 -19.05 -6.06 16.51
CA PHE A 4 -17.81 -6.43 17.18
C PHE A 4 -16.65 -5.96 16.30
N LYS A 5 -16.23 -4.71 16.48
CA LYS A 5 -14.83 -4.34 16.22
C LYS A 5 -14.10 -4.72 17.50
N ALA A 6 -13.28 -5.78 17.45
CA ALA A 6 -12.38 -6.07 18.55
C ALA A 6 -11.63 -4.78 18.91
N SER A 7 -11.68 -4.35 20.18
CA SER A 7 -10.84 -3.24 20.61
C SER A 7 -9.36 -3.65 20.42
N MET A 8 -8.44 -2.69 20.32
CA MET A 8 -7.01 -3.01 20.21
C MET A 8 -6.54 -3.94 21.35
N GLY A 9 -7.15 -3.82 22.54
CA GLY A 9 -6.93 -4.71 23.68
C GLY A 9 -7.47 -6.13 23.49
N ASP A 10 -8.54 -6.30 22.72
CA ASP A 10 -9.10 -7.61 22.38
C ASP A 10 -8.26 -8.32 21.32
N PHE A 11 -7.78 -7.58 20.31
CA PHE A 11 -6.89 -8.14 19.30
C PHE A 11 -5.56 -8.62 19.90
N LYS A 12 -4.96 -7.86 20.84
CA LYS A 12 -3.74 -8.29 21.52
C LYS A 12 -3.90 -9.65 22.21
N LYS A 13 -4.96 -9.83 22.99
CA LYS A 13 -5.26 -11.10 23.67
C LYS A 13 -5.52 -12.22 22.67
N LEU A 14 -6.20 -11.91 21.57
CA LEU A 14 -6.48 -12.86 20.50
C LEU A 14 -5.18 -13.33 19.82
N LEU A 15 -4.25 -12.42 19.54
CA LEU A 15 -2.95 -12.72 18.94
C LEU A 15 -2.09 -13.57 19.89
N GLU A 16 -2.03 -13.22 21.18
CA GLU A 16 -1.32 -13.99 22.21
C GLU A 16 -1.85 -15.43 22.29
N LYS A 17 -3.18 -15.57 22.41
CA LYS A 17 -3.84 -16.88 22.42
C LYS A 17 -3.56 -17.67 21.13
N TYR A 18 -3.64 -17.02 19.98
CA TYR A 18 -3.36 -17.64 18.69
C TYR A 18 -1.94 -18.22 18.64
N LEU A 19 -0.92 -17.46 19.06
CA LEU A 19 0.47 -17.92 19.06
C LEU A 19 0.71 -19.07 20.05
N GLU A 20 0.07 -19.01 21.24
CA GLU A 20 0.12 -20.10 22.23
C GLU A 20 -0.54 -21.38 21.71
N ASP A 21 -1.69 -21.26 21.04
CA ASP A 21 -2.40 -22.39 20.47
C ASP A 21 -1.64 -22.98 19.29
N LEU A 22 -1.11 -22.14 18.39
CA LEU A 22 -0.35 -22.57 17.22
C LEU A 22 0.83 -23.48 17.59
N ALA A 23 1.53 -23.19 18.69
CA ALA A 23 2.67 -23.98 19.17
C ALA A 23 2.32 -25.45 19.48
N LYS A 24 1.04 -25.79 19.63
CA LYS A 24 0.56 -27.15 19.91
C LYS A 24 0.38 -27.99 18.66
N TYR A 25 0.48 -27.41 17.47
CA TYR A 25 0.19 -28.06 16.20
C TYR A 25 1.44 -28.16 15.32
N ASN A 26 1.56 -29.27 14.59
CA ASN A 26 2.75 -29.59 13.79
C ASN A 26 2.43 -30.05 12.36
N THR A 27 1.18 -29.93 11.94
CA THR A 27 0.74 -30.23 10.56
C THR A 27 0.30 -28.95 9.86
N GLU A 28 0.56 -28.87 8.55
CA GLU A 28 0.20 -27.70 7.74
C GLU A 28 -1.31 -27.47 7.72
N GLN A 29 -2.11 -28.54 7.71
CA GLN A 29 -3.57 -28.47 7.78
C GLN A 29 -4.05 -27.87 9.11
N SER A 30 -3.46 -28.29 10.23
CA SER A 30 -3.82 -27.73 11.54
C SER A 30 -3.40 -26.27 11.67
N ILE A 31 -2.20 -25.92 11.22
CA ILE A 31 -1.69 -24.54 11.18
C ILE A 31 -2.65 -23.66 10.37
N ALA A 32 -3.00 -24.10 9.16
CA ALA A 32 -3.95 -23.39 8.30
C ALA A 32 -5.31 -23.23 8.99
N HIS A 33 -5.85 -24.28 9.59
CA HIS A 33 -7.14 -24.22 10.28
C HIS A 33 -7.15 -23.19 11.43
N ILE A 34 -6.10 -23.16 12.25
CA ILE A 34 -6.06 -22.24 13.40
C ILE A 34 -5.83 -20.81 12.94
N PHE A 35 -4.98 -20.60 11.92
CA PHE A 35 -4.84 -19.29 11.31
C PHE A 35 -6.17 -18.80 10.74
N LEU A 36 -6.94 -19.68 10.08
CA LEU A 36 -8.27 -19.36 9.57
C LEU A 36 -9.21 -18.88 10.67
N GLU A 37 -9.27 -19.61 11.79
CA GLU A 37 -10.13 -19.24 12.92
C GLU A 37 -9.66 -17.94 13.57
N PHE A 38 -8.35 -17.74 13.72
CA PHE A 38 -7.78 -16.46 14.16
C PHE A 38 -8.21 -15.30 13.28
N LEU A 39 -8.14 -15.44 11.95
CA LEU A 39 -8.60 -14.41 11.02
C LEU A 39 -10.11 -14.17 11.12
N ARG A 40 -10.91 -15.22 11.27
CA ARG A 40 -12.37 -15.10 11.44
C ARG A 40 -12.73 -14.35 12.70
N GLU A 41 -12.07 -14.65 13.81
CA GLU A 41 -12.29 -13.98 15.08
C GLU A 41 -11.79 -12.53 15.05
N ALA A 42 -10.63 -12.27 14.42
CA ALA A 42 -10.06 -10.93 14.31
C ALA A 42 -10.86 -10.02 13.37
N PHE A 43 -11.42 -10.57 12.28
CA PHE A 43 -11.88 -9.77 11.15
C PHE A 43 -13.35 -9.98 10.74
N GLY A 44 -14.05 -10.99 11.25
CA GLY A 44 -15.51 -11.16 11.36
C GLY A 44 -16.41 -11.08 10.10
N LYS A 45 -16.08 -10.25 9.10
CA LYS A 45 -16.88 -9.92 7.90
C LYS A 45 -16.26 -10.45 6.59
N THR A 46 -15.11 -11.11 6.65
CA THR A 46 -14.34 -11.55 5.47
C THR A 46 -14.78 -12.92 4.97
N THR A 47 -14.91 -13.10 3.65
CA THR A 47 -15.15 -14.43 3.05
C THR A 47 -13.85 -15.23 3.04
N VAL A 48 -13.58 -15.92 4.15
CA VAL A 48 -12.40 -16.78 4.31
C VAL A 48 -12.80 -18.26 4.34
N GLY A 49 -12.10 -19.08 3.57
CA GLY A 49 -12.31 -20.52 3.50
C GLY A 49 -11.15 -21.24 2.83
N THR A 50 -11.31 -22.54 2.61
CA THR A 50 -10.32 -23.29 1.82
C THR A 50 -10.30 -22.79 0.39
N ALA A 51 -9.13 -22.81 -0.25
CA ALA A 51 -8.97 -22.34 -1.62
C ALA A 51 -9.87 -23.09 -2.61
N LYS A 52 -10.09 -24.40 -2.39
CA LYS A 52 -11.02 -25.22 -3.18
C LYS A 52 -12.46 -24.70 -3.15
N ASN A 53 -12.92 -24.25 -1.98
CA ASN A 53 -14.29 -23.79 -1.79
C ASN A 53 -14.52 -22.41 -2.43
N LEU A 54 -13.49 -21.56 -2.44
CA LEU A 54 -13.59 -20.19 -2.93
C LEU A 54 -13.22 -20.03 -4.42
N TYR A 55 -12.37 -20.92 -4.92
CA TYR A 55 -11.92 -21.02 -6.31
C TYR A 55 -11.97 -22.48 -6.77
N PRO A 56 -13.12 -22.96 -7.28
CA PRO A 56 -13.26 -24.32 -7.81
C PRO A 56 -12.23 -24.65 -8.91
N GLU A 57 -11.73 -23.65 -9.63
CA GLU A 57 -10.69 -23.76 -10.65
C GLU A 57 -9.37 -24.31 -10.08
N LEU A 58 -9.14 -24.10 -8.79
CA LEU A 58 -7.96 -24.58 -8.07
C LEU A 58 -8.11 -26.01 -7.54
N GLU A 59 -9.29 -26.65 -7.61
CA GLU A 59 -9.57 -27.92 -6.93
C GLU A 59 -8.53 -29.02 -7.21
N LYS A 60 -8.03 -29.09 -8.45
CA LYS A 60 -7.01 -30.07 -8.89
C LYS A 60 -5.57 -29.70 -8.51
N TYR A 61 -5.37 -28.48 -8.02
CA TYR A 61 -4.05 -27.90 -7.80
C TYR A 61 -3.76 -27.65 -6.32
N VAL A 62 -4.77 -27.25 -5.54
CA VAL A 62 -4.62 -26.95 -4.12
C VAL A 62 -4.96 -28.14 -3.23
N SER A 63 -4.40 -28.14 -2.02
CA SER A 63 -4.78 -29.09 -0.97
C SER A 63 -5.65 -28.40 0.09
N ASP A 64 -6.15 -29.17 1.06
CA ASP A 64 -7.04 -28.63 2.10
C ASP A 64 -6.32 -27.68 3.08
N ARG A 65 -4.98 -27.59 3.00
CA ARG A 65 -4.16 -26.65 3.77
C ARG A 65 -4.05 -25.26 3.12
N THR A 66 -4.43 -25.13 1.85
CA THR A 66 -4.35 -23.84 1.14
C THR A 66 -5.61 -23.05 1.47
N ILE A 67 -5.43 -21.88 2.07
CA ILE A 67 -6.53 -20.97 2.40
C ILE A 67 -6.68 -19.97 1.27
N ALA A 68 -7.91 -19.62 0.97
CA ALA A 68 -8.21 -18.41 0.22
C ALA A 68 -8.92 -17.42 1.13
N VAL A 69 -8.55 -16.16 0.99
CA VAL A 69 -9.43 -15.05 1.33
C VAL A 69 -9.97 -14.55 -0.01
N LYS A 70 -11.29 -14.61 -0.17
CA LYS A 70 -11.94 -13.99 -1.32
C LYS A 70 -12.43 -12.62 -0.86
N GLY A 71 -12.07 -11.58 -1.59
CA GLY A 71 -12.73 -10.29 -1.46
C GLY A 71 -14.23 -10.44 -1.71
N ARG A 72 -15.04 -9.42 -1.40
CA ARG A 72 -16.46 -9.46 -1.79
C ARG A 72 -16.60 -9.63 -3.30
N MET A 73 -17.75 -10.15 -3.76
CA MET A 73 -18.04 -10.57 -5.14
C MET A 73 -17.68 -9.57 -6.27
N ASP A 74 -17.47 -8.29 -5.94
CA ASP A 74 -17.15 -7.19 -6.87
C ASP A 74 -15.69 -6.68 -6.77
N ALA A 75 -14.83 -7.24 -5.91
CA ALA A 75 -13.50 -6.71 -5.62
C ALA A 75 -12.43 -7.27 -6.58
N ARG A 76 -11.81 -6.40 -7.40
CA ARG A 76 -10.65 -6.73 -8.25
C ARG A 76 -9.32 -6.87 -7.49
N LEU A 77 -9.32 -6.51 -6.21
CA LEU A 77 -8.25 -6.70 -5.24
C LEU A 77 -8.83 -7.24 -3.94
N GLY A 78 -8.20 -8.29 -3.41
CA GLY A 78 -8.72 -9.03 -2.25
C GLY A 78 -8.72 -10.54 -2.44
N ASN A 79 -8.16 -11.07 -3.52
CA ASN A 79 -7.96 -12.50 -3.69
C ASN A 79 -6.60 -12.90 -3.09
N LEU A 80 -6.59 -13.17 -1.79
CA LEU A 80 -5.41 -13.68 -1.10
C LEU A 80 -5.39 -15.20 -1.19
N ILE A 81 -4.26 -15.76 -1.63
CA ILE A 81 -4.02 -17.20 -1.57
C ILE A 81 -2.89 -17.44 -0.59
N ILE A 82 -3.15 -18.25 0.44
CA ILE A 82 -2.20 -18.55 1.49
C ILE A 82 -1.78 -20.02 1.39
N GLU A 83 -0.48 -20.24 1.21
CA GLU A 83 0.13 -21.56 1.29
C GLU A 83 0.87 -21.73 2.62
N PHE A 84 0.47 -22.76 3.37
CA PHE A 84 1.08 -23.07 4.67
C PHE A 84 2.18 -24.12 4.56
N LYS A 85 3.22 -23.92 5.35
CA LYS A 85 4.33 -24.85 5.60
C LYS A 85 4.49 -25.09 7.08
N ARG A 86 4.99 -26.27 7.45
CA ARG A 86 5.32 -26.55 8.86
C ARG A 86 6.50 -25.70 9.35
N ASP A 87 7.45 -25.45 8.46
CA ASP A 87 8.60 -24.58 8.68
C ASP A 87 8.83 -23.81 7.39
N LEU A 88 8.44 -22.53 7.40
CA LEU A 88 8.51 -21.70 6.21
C LEU A 88 9.95 -21.43 5.81
N THR A 89 10.86 -21.32 6.77
CA THR A 89 12.28 -21.05 6.50
C THR A 89 12.91 -22.18 5.69
N ARG A 90 12.61 -23.44 6.03
CA ARG A 90 13.13 -24.62 5.29
C ARG A 90 12.40 -24.88 3.98
N SER A 91 11.13 -24.49 3.90
CA SER A 91 10.22 -24.90 2.82
C SER A 91 9.78 -23.73 1.94
N LEU A 92 10.51 -22.61 2.00
CA LEU A 92 10.14 -21.37 1.30
C LEU A 92 10.05 -21.55 -0.21
N ALA A 93 11.05 -22.20 -0.81
CA ALA A 93 11.08 -22.46 -2.25
C ALA A 93 9.90 -23.33 -2.69
N GLU A 94 9.56 -24.35 -1.90
CA GLU A 94 8.42 -25.23 -2.18
C GLU A 94 7.09 -24.46 -2.10
N ALA A 95 6.94 -23.58 -1.10
CA ALA A 95 5.76 -22.72 -0.97
C ALA A 95 5.65 -21.76 -2.17
N GLN A 96 6.76 -21.14 -2.58
CA GLN A 96 6.78 -20.27 -3.76
C GLN A 96 6.42 -21.01 -5.04
N ASP A 97 6.92 -22.23 -5.23
CA ASP A 97 6.56 -23.07 -6.39
C ASP A 97 5.07 -23.45 -6.40
N GLN A 98 4.47 -23.68 -5.23
CA GLN A 98 3.03 -23.91 -5.09
C GLN A 98 2.22 -22.65 -5.44
N LEU A 99 2.61 -21.49 -4.91
CA LEU A 99 1.96 -20.21 -5.22
C LEU A 99 2.03 -19.87 -6.72
N LYS A 100 3.14 -20.17 -7.40
CA LYS A 100 3.26 -20.05 -8.86
C LYS A 100 2.29 -20.99 -9.59
N LYS A 101 2.17 -22.25 -9.15
CA LYS A 101 1.22 -23.21 -9.74
C LYS A 101 -0.23 -22.73 -9.62
N TYR A 102 -0.62 -22.22 -8.46
CA TYR A 102 -1.97 -21.70 -8.24
C TYR A 102 -2.25 -20.48 -9.11
N THR A 103 -1.30 -19.56 -9.20
CA THR A 103 -1.42 -18.36 -10.03
C THR A 103 -1.56 -18.73 -11.52
N ALA A 104 -0.73 -19.64 -12.03
CA ALA A 104 -0.82 -20.10 -13.42
C ALA A 104 -2.18 -20.74 -13.71
N ALA A 105 -2.65 -21.63 -12.82
CA ALA A 105 -3.94 -22.27 -12.95
C ALA A 105 -5.09 -21.24 -13.01
N LEU A 106 -5.10 -20.25 -12.11
CA LEU A 106 -6.13 -19.22 -12.07
C LEU A 106 -6.10 -18.30 -13.28
N TRP A 107 -4.93 -17.78 -13.67
CA TRP A 107 -4.81 -16.90 -14.83
C TRP A 107 -5.19 -17.60 -16.14
N ASN A 108 -4.94 -18.90 -16.25
CA ASN A 108 -5.37 -19.68 -17.42
C ASN A 108 -6.87 -19.96 -17.39
N ALA A 109 -7.43 -20.32 -16.23
CA ALA A 109 -8.86 -20.63 -16.11
C ALA A 109 -9.75 -19.40 -16.31
N LEU A 110 -9.35 -18.24 -15.77
CA LEU A 110 -10.12 -17.00 -15.84
C LEU A 110 -9.89 -16.22 -17.14
N GLY A 111 -8.91 -16.60 -17.96
CA GLY A 111 -8.55 -15.92 -19.20
C GLY A 111 -8.04 -14.47 -19.01
N THR A 112 -7.91 -14.01 -17.76
CA THR A 112 -7.53 -12.65 -17.38
C THR A 112 -6.46 -12.68 -16.31
N ARG A 113 -5.59 -11.65 -16.29
CA ARG A 113 -4.53 -11.51 -15.29
C ARG A 113 -5.07 -10.82 -14.04
N VAL A 114 -5.97 -11.49 -13.34
CA VAL A 114 -6.53 -10.99 -12.08
C VAL A 114 -5.40 -10.70 -11.08
N SER A 115 -5.50 -9.58 -10.37
CA SER A 115 -4.53 -9.20 -9.35
C SER A 115 -4.74 -10.08 -8.11
N PHE A 116 -3.74 -10.92 -7.81
CA PHE A 116 -3.71 -11.75 -6.60
C PHE A 116 -2.62 -11.24 -5.66
N VAL A 117 -2.91 -11.32 -4.37
CA VAL A 117 -1.87 -11.27 -3.34
C VAL A 117 -1.62 -12.72 -2.91
N LEU A 118 -0.36 -13.12 -2.82
CA LEU A 118 0.02 -14.47 -2.41
C LEU A 118 0.73 -14.38 -1.07
N LEU A 119 0.48 -15.33 -0.18
CA LEU A 119 1.12 -15.37 1.13
C LEU A 119 1.66 -16.78 1.40
N ALA A 120 2.93 -16.86 1.79
CA ALA A 120 3.53 -18.08 2.33
C ALA A 120 3.67 -17.94 3.85
N SER A 121 3.25 -18.96 4.60
CA SER A 121 3.20 -18.88 6.07
C SER A 121 3.50 -20.20 6.78
N ASP A 122 4.08 -20.14 7.98
CA ASP A 122 4.05 -21.23 8.96
C ASP A 122 3.16 -20.94 10.17
N GLY A 123 2.30 -19.92 10.05
CA GLY A 123 1.46 -19.38 11.10
C GLY A 123 2.14 -18.29 11.92
N VAL A 124 3.47 -18.20 11.94
CA VAL A 124 4.21 -17.13 12.64
C VAL A 124 4.84 -16.16 11.65
N LEU A 125 5.62 -16.71 10.72
CA LEU A 125 6.26 -15.96 9.66
C LEU A 125 5.29 -15.82 8.48
N LEU A 126 5.07 -14.58 8.05
CA LEU A 126 4.24 -14.22 6.91
C LEU A 126 5.14 -13.61 5.85
N ARG A 127 5.06 -14.09 4.60
CA ARG A 127 5.73 -13.47 3.45
C ARG A 127 4.74 -13.26 2.32
N VAL A 128 4.64 -12.03 1.86
CA VAL A 128 3.67 -11.58 0.87
C VAL A 128 4.34 -11.40 -0.47
N TYR A 129 3.68 -11.86 -1.53
CA TYR A 129 4.17 -11.75 -2.90
C TYR A 129 3.11 -11.22 -3.84
N ARG A 130 3.58 -10.51 -4.87
CA ARG A 130 2.82 -10.29 -6.09
C ARG A 130 3.32 -11.21 -7.21
N PRO A 131 2.42 -11.91 -7.91
CA PRO A 131 2.80 -12.60 -9.13
C PRO A 131 2.92 -11.65 -10.31
N ARG A 132 3.99 -11.81 -11.10
CA ARG A 132 4.24 -11.13 -12.37
C ARG A 132 4.56 -12.17 -13.45
N THR A 133 4.32 -11.82 -14.70
CA THR A 133 4.80 -12.62 -15.85
C THR A 133 5.12 -11.70 -17.01
N LEU A 134 6.09 -12.10 -17.83
CA LEU A 134 6.38 -11.46 -19.11
C LEU A 134 5.46 -11.98 -20.22
N THR A 135 4.68 -13.03 -19.95
CA THR A 135 3.71 -13.59 -20.90
C THR A 135 2.57 -12.60 -21.14
N PRO A 136 2.31 -12.18 -22.38
CA PRO A 136 1.23 -11.25 -22.68
C PRO A 136 -0.14 -11.70 -22.16
N PRO A 137 -1.06 -10.77 -21.83
CA PRO A 137 -2.43 -11.10 -21.46
C PRO A 137 -3.12 -11.97 -22.52
N GLY A 138 -3.90 -12.95 -22.10
CA GLY A 138 -4.62 -13.88 -22.99
C GLY A 138 -3.81 -15.09 -23.48
N GLY A 139 -2.48 -15.09 -23.34
CA GLY A 139 -1.65 -16.28 -23.58
C GLY A 139 -1.69 -17.27 -22.41
N PRO A 140 -1.46 -18.58 -22.65
CA PRO A 140 -1.29 -19.54 -21.56
C PRO A 140 -0.03 -19.23 -20.77
N VAL A 141 -0.11 -19.24 -19.44
CA VAL A 141 1.00 -19.01 -18.51
C VAL A 141 1.37 -20.31 -17.84
N LYS A 142 2.66 -20.66 -17.84
CA LYS A 142 3.15 -21.80 -17.06
C LYS A 142 3.71 -21.33 -15.71
N PRO A 143 3.75 -22.19 -14.68
CA PRO A 143 4.31 -21.80 -13.37
C PRO A 143 5.73 -21.23 -13.45
N GLU A 144 6.56 -21.74 -14.36
CA GLU A 144 7.92 -21.25 -14.62
C GLU A 144 7.97 -19.83 -15.20
N ASP A 145 6.91 -19.37 -15.85
CA ASP A 145 6.80 -18.03 -16.42
C ASP A 145 6.38 -16.99 -15.36
N ILE A 146 6.14 -17.42 -14.12
CA ILE A 146 5.67 -16.58 -13.02
C ILE A 146 6.83 -16.22 -12.11
N ILE A 147 7.02 -14.91 -11.97
CA ILE A 147 7.97 -14.30 -11.05
C ILE A 147 7.18 -13.83 -9.84
N LEU A 148 7.64 -14.22 -8.65
CA LEU A 148 7.07 -13.72 -7.39
C LEU A 148 7.93 -12.58 -6.87
N GLU A 149 7.35 -11.38 -6.83
CA GLU A 149 7.95 -10.18 -6.24
C GLU A 149 7.56 -10.13 -4.76
N GLU A 150 8.53 -10.24 -3.83
CA GLU A 150 8.25 -10.10 -2.39
C GLU A 150 7.87 -8.65 -2.08
N LEU A 151 6.66 -8.45 -1.54
CA LEU A 151 6.15 -7.13 -1.18
C LEU A 151 6.45 -6.79 0.27
N ASP A 152 6.34 -7.79 1.16
CA ASP A 152 6.32 -7.56 2.60
C ASP A 152 6.55 -8.86 3.37
N LYS A 153 6.94 -8.73 4.64
CA LYS A 153 7.09 -9.85 5.57
C LYS A 153 6.84 -9.41 7.01
N LEU A 154 6.29 -10.32 7.80
CA LEU A 154 6.06 -10.08 9.23
C LEU A 154 6.35 -11.35 10.03
N ASP A 155 6.92 -11.17 11.22
CA ASP A 155 7.02 -12.21 12.23
C ASP A 155 6.04 -11.87 13.36
N LEU A 156 4.91 -12.57 13.41
CA LEU A 156 3.86 -12.31 14.39
C LEU A 156 4.34 -12.46 15.84
N SER A 157 5.41 -13.22 16.08
CA SER A 157 5.98 -13.41 17.43
C SER A 157 6.92 -12.29 17.88
N LYS A 158 7.34 -11.41 16.95
CA LYS A 158 8.31 -10.34 17.22
C LYS A 158 7.76 -8.93 17.00
N THR A 159 6.47 -8.80 16.75
CA THR A 159 5.81 -7.53 16.46
C THR A 159 4.83 -7.15 17.56
N GLU A 160 4.61 -5.85 17.74
CA GLU A 160 3.52 -5.34 18.57
C GLU A 160 2.16 -5.68 17.96
N ALA A 161 1.15 -5.89 18.81
CA ALA A 161 -0.20 -6.27 18.38
C ALA A 161 -0.86 -5.23 17.47
N SER A 162 -0.62 -3.95 17.72
CA SER A 162 -1.13 -2.86 16.86
C SER A 162 -0.55 -2.91 15.45
N HIS A 163 0.75 -3.17 15.34
CA HIS A 163 1.41 -3.34 14.04
C HIS A 163 0.93 -4.61 13.34
N ALA A 164 0.79 -5.74 14.06
CA ALA A 164 0.24 -6.97 13.50
C ALA A 164 -1.19 -6.79 12.96
N TRP A 165 -2.04 -6.07 13.69
CA TRP A 165 -3.40 -5.77 13.25
C TRP A 165 -3.40 -4.98 11.95
N LEU A 166 -2.65 -3.87 11.88
CA LEU A 166 -2.55 -3.03 10.68
C LEU A 166 -1.99 -3.81 9.48
N TRP A 167 -0.98 -4.65 9.71
CA TRP A 167 -0.36 -5.45 8.67
C TRP A 167 -1.31 -6.50 8.12
N LEU A 168 -2.04 -7.21 8.99
CA LEU A 168 -3.02 -8.21 8.57
C LEU A 168 -4.22 -7.56 7.89
N ASP A 169 -4.72 -6.44 8.42
CA ASP A 169 -5.81 -5.66 7.84
C ASP A 169 -5.50 -5.27 6.38
N ARG A 170 -4.28 -4.79 6.12
CA ARG A 170 -3.80 -4.45 4.77
C ARG A 170 -3.96 -5.57 3.74
N TYR A 171 -3.63 -6.81 4.10
CA TYR A 171 -3.58 -7.91 3.13
C TYR A 171 -4.83 -8.80 3.14
N ILE A 172 -5.57 -8.80 4.26
CA ILE A 172 -6.68 -9.73 4.52
C ILE A 172 -8.02 -9.02 4.45
N LEU A 173 -8.09 -7.76 4.90
CA LEU A 173 -9.31 -6.97 4.93
C LEU A 173 -9.43 -5.96 3.80
N THR A 174 -8.31 -5.50 3.22
CA THR A 174 -8.36 -4.57 2.08
C THR A 174 -8.71 -5.31 0.79
N GLY A 175 -9.93 -5.85 0.72
CA GLY A 175 -10.70 -5.68 -0.50
C GLY A 175 -11.36 -4.30 -0.41
N PRO A 176 -11.30 -3.45 -1.44
CA PRO A 176 -12.07 -2.24 -1.40
C PRO A 176 -13.55 -2.64 -1.26
N GLU A 177 -14.17 -2.31 -0.12
CA GLU A 177 -15.58 -1.93 -0.18
C GLU A 177 -15.62 -0.72 -1.11
N ARG A 178 -15.68 -0.98 -2.42
CA ARG A 178 -15.75 0.02 -3.50
C ARG A 178 -14.97 1.27 -3.13
N GLY A 179 -13.64 1.16 -3.13
CA GLY A 179 -12.84 2.36 -3.30
C GLY A 179 -13.40 3.06 -4.53
N LYS A 180 -13.86 4.30 -4.40
CA LYS A 180 -14.39 5.03 -5.56
C LYS A 180 -13.32 5.04 -6.64
N GLN A 181 -13.75 4.96 -7.90
CA GLN A 181 -12.83 5.14 -9.01
C GLN A 181 -12.12 6.49 -8.83
N LEU A 182 -10.82 6.53 -9.12
CA LEU A 182 -10.03 7.74 -9.09
C LEU A 182 -10.49 8.68 -10.22
N GLU A 183 -11.45 9.53 -9.89
CA GLU A 183 -11.86 10.66 -10.71
C GLU A 183 -11.18 11.93 -10.21
N THR A 184 -10.64 12.72 -11.14
CA THR A 184 -9.78 13.87 -10.82
C THR A 184 -10.52 14.90 -9.95
N GLU A 185 -11.79 15.18 -10.24
CA GLU A 185 -12.58 16.16 -9.47
C GLU A 185 -12.75 15.76 -8.00
N ASP A 186 -13.05 14.47 -7.75
CA ASP A 186 -13.19 13.94 -6.40
C ASP A 186 -11.87 13.98 -5.63
N PHE A 187 -10.77 13.65 -6.31
CA PHE A 187 -9.45 13.65 -5.69
C PHE A 187 -8.96 15.08 -5.39
N VAL A 188 -9.24 16.04 -6.27
CA VAL A 188 -9.00 17.47 -6.00
C VAL A 188 -9.84 17.94 -4.81
N LYS A 189 -11.10 17.55 -4.72
CA LYS A 189 -11.95 17.91 -3.58
C LYS A 189 -11.39 17.38 -2.24
N ASP A 190 -10.83 16.18 -2.26
CA ASP A 190 -10.37 15.48 -1.06
C ASP A 190 -8.92 15.81 -0.66
N PHE A 191 -8.08 16.27 -1.59
CA PHE A 191 -6.65 16.53 -1.34
C PHE A 191 -6.15 17.92 -1.78
N GLY A 192 -6.97 18.68 -2.48
CA GLY A 192 -6.68 20.04 -2.95
C GLY A 192 -6.68 21.08 -1.84
N ARG A 193 -6.45 22.35 -2.20
CA ARG A 193 -6.24 23.50 -1.31
C ARG A 193 -7.38 23.73 -0.32
N SER A 194 -8.62 23.41 -0.70
CA SER A 194 -9.80 23.57 0.16
C SER A 194 -10.17 22.32 0.97
N SER A 195 -9.41 21.24 0.84
CA SER A 195 -9.71 19.99 1.55
C SER A 195 -9.28 20.03 3.00
N GLN A 196 -10.02 19.35 3.87
CA GLN A 196 -9.66 19.22 5.29
C GLN A 196 -8.30 18.53 5.45
N VAL A 197 -8.02 17.51 4.63
CA VAL A 197 -6.74 16.78 4.62
C VAL A 197 -5.57 17.74 4.38
N GLN A 198 -5.68 18.62 3.39
CA GLN A 198 -4.64 19.58 3.08
C GLN A 198 -4.49 20.62 4.19
N MET A 199 -5.59 21.12 4.75
CA MET A 199 -5.55 22.12 5.83
C MET A 199 -4.87 21.58 7.09
N ASP A 200 -5.22 20.35 7.50
CA ASP A 200 -4.62 19.68 8.65
C ASP A 200 -3.14 19.37 8.39
N SER A 201 -2.83 18.83 7.20
CA SER A 201 -1.46 18.55 6.79
C SER A 201 -0.60 19.81 6.73
N SER A 202 -1.14 20.93 6.25
CA SER A 202 -0.43 22.22 6.17
C SER A 202 -0.08 22.75 7.57
N SER A 203 -0.99 22.63 8.53
CA SER A 203 -0.73 23.00 9.92
C SER A 203 0.40 22.17 10.52
N LEU A 204 0.33 20.85 10.37
CA LEU A 204 1.36 19.92 10.86
C LEU A 204 2.70 20.12 10.15
N LEU A 205 2.70 20.40 8.84
CA LEU A 205 3.91 20.69 8.07
C LEU A 205 4.58 21.98 8.52
N LYS A 206 3.81 23.03 8.86
CA LYS A 206 4.34 24.27 9.43
C LYS A 206 5.03 24.01 10.77
N ASP A 207 4.39 23.24 11.65
CA ASP A 207 4.97 22.85 12.93
C ASP A 207 6.24 22.00 12.76
N ALA A 208 6.21 21.02 11.84
CA ALA A 208 7.36 20.20 11.51
C ALA A 208 8.53 21.02 10.95
N PHE A 209 8.24 22.01 10.10
CA PHE A 209 9.23 22.91 9.51
C PHE A 209 10.00 23.64 10.62
N GLU A 210 9.30 24.32 11.53
CA GLU A 210 9.93 25.09 12.62
C GLU A 210 10.76 24.22 13.59
N LYS A 211 10.43 22.93 13.71
CA LYS A 211 11.13 21.97 14.57
C LYS A 211 12.28 21.23 13.89
N THR A 212 12.43 21.35 12.57
CA THR A 212 13.43 20.61 11.80
C THR A 212 14.76 21.36 11.74
N PRO A 213 15.87 20.76 12.20
CA PRO A 213 17.18 21.39 12.10
C PRO A 213 17.60 21.61 10.64
N SER A 214 18.24 22.76 10.37
CA SER A 214 18.80 23.10 9.05
C SER A 214 17.79 23.17 7.90
N ILE A 215 16.49 23.26 8.21
CA ILE A 215 15.44 23.38 7.19
C ILE A 215 15.58 24.65 6.35
N ASP A 216 16.05 25.75 6.96
CA ASP A 216 16.24 27.02 6.26
C ASP A 216 17.26 26.88 5.12
N THR A 217 18.32 26.08 5.30
CA THR A 217 19.30 25.82 4.24
C THR A 217 18.67 25.07 3.05
N ILE A 218 17.83 24.07 3.33
CA ILE A 218 17.12 23.31 2.30
C ILE A 218 16.15 24.23 1.54
N TYR A 219 15.42 25.07 2.28
CA TYR A 219 14.51 26.06 1.72
C TYR A 219 15.24 27.07 0.82
N ASP A 220 16.36 27.63 1.29
CA ASP A 220 17.14 28.61 0.53
C ASP A 220 17.72 28.01 -0.76
N GLU A 221 18.11 26.73 -0.74
CA GLU A 221 18.57 26.01 -1.93
C GLU A 221 17.43 25.76 -2.92
N TRP A 222 16.25 25.37 -2.42
CA TRP A 222 15.05 25.19 -3.24
C TRP A 222 14.61 26.51 -3.89
N ASP A 223 14.56 27.61 -3.14
CA ASP A 223 14.16 28.92 -3.65
C ASP A 223 15.16 29.43 -4.70
N ARG A 224 16.47 29.23 -4.46
CA ARG A 224 17.52 29.54 -5.45
C ARG A 224 17.38 28.72 -6.71
N TYR A 225 17.06 27.42 -6.59
CA TYR A 225 16.84 26.55 -7.73
C TYR A 225 15.65 27.03 -8.57
N LEU A 226 14.49 27.32 -7.95
CA LEU A 226 13.34 27.88 -8.66
C LEU A 226 13.69 29.21 -9.35
N SER A 227 14.39 30.09 -8.64
CA SER A 227 14.80 31.39 -9.18
C SER A 227 15.71 31.25 -10.41
N TYR A 228 16.56 30.23 -10.46
CA TYR A 228 17.39 29.95 -11.63
C TYR A 228 16.57 29.45 -12.82
N VAL A 229 15.60 28.56 -12.58
CA VAL A 229 14.75 27.98 -13.63
C VAL A 229 13.82 29.03 -14.23
N TYR A 230 13.27 29.93 -13.40
CA TYR A 230 12.24 30.89 -13.82
C TYR A 230 12.76 32.31 -14.03
N GLY A 231 13.99 32.60 -13.63
CA GLY A 231 14.63 33.92 -13.80
C GLY A 231 14.11 35.00 -12.85
N VAL A 232 13.20 34.65 -11.94
CA VAL A 232 12.59 35.53 -10.92
C VAL A 232 12.45 34.79 -9.60
N SER A 233 12.55 35.50 -8.48
CA SER A 233 12.28 34.93 -7.16
C SER A 233 10.77 34.79 -6.97
N VAL A 234 10.33 33.55 -6.83
CA VAL A 234 8.92 33.14 -6.73
C VAL A 234 8.67 32.24 -5.54
N GLY A 235 9.72 31.85 -4.81
CA GLY A 235 9.60 30.99 -3.65
C GLY A 235 8.96 31.70 -2.47
N SER A 236 8.09 30.98 -1.80
CA SER A 236 7.60 31.32 -0.47
C SER A 236 7.60 30.08 0.40
N LYS A 237 7.71 30.24 1.73
CA LYS A 237 7.56 29.12 2.66
C LYS A 237 6.27 28.35 2.43
N ASP A 238 5.18 29.06 2.13
CA ASP A 238 3.89 28.43 1.86
C ASP A 238 3.89 27.58 0.57
N LEU A 239 4.51 28.08 -0.51
CA LEU A 239 4.70 27.32 -1.75
C LEU A 239 5.61 26.09 -1.51
N PHE A 240 6.68 26.23 -0.74
CA PHE A 240 7.56 25.13 -0.37
C PHE A 240 6.81 24.02 0.39
N LEU A 241 5.95 24.40 1.34
CA LEU A 241 5.14 23.43 2.09
C LEU A 241 4.04 22.79 1.24
N ARG A 242 3.44 23.53 0.29
CA ARG A 242 2.50 22.96 -0.69
C ARG A 242 3.18 21.94 -1.60
N HIS A 243 4.39 22.22 -2.08
CA HIS A 243 5.18 21.23 -2.83
C HIS A 243 5.61 20.04 -1.96
N THR A 244 5.96 20.27 -0.69
CA THR A 244 6.27 19.19 0.27
C THR A 244 5.06 18.27 0.45
N TYR A 245 3.87 18.83 0.68
CA TYR A 245 2.62 18.07 0.78
C TYR A 245 2.35 17.28 -0.50
N MET A 246 2.47 17.91 -1.68
CA MET A 246 2.24 17.27 -2.97
C MET A 246 3.21 16.11 -3.22
N ALA A 247 4.50 16.30 -2.92
CA ALA A 247 5.51 15.26 -3.03
C ALA A 247 5.20 14.08 -2.09
N PHE A 248 4.78 14.37 -0.86
CA PHE A 248 4.46 13.33 0.11
C PHE A 248 3.19 12.53 -0.28
N LEU A 249 2.12 13.22 -0.66
CA LEU A 249 0.90 12.61 -1.20
C LEU A 249 1.23 11.71 -2.41
N THR A 250 2.03 12.22 -3.35
CA THR A 250 2.46 11.48 -4.54
C THR A 250 3.20 10.20 -4.17
N ARG A 251 4.12 10.27 -3.21
CA ARG A 251 4.86 9.09 -2.73
C ARG A 251 3.95 8.07 -2.04
N LEU A 252 2.98 8.51 -1.24
CA LEU A 252 1.99 7.61 -0.60
C LEU A 252 1.08 6.93 -1.64
N VAL A 253 0.61 7.67 -2.65
CA VAL A 253 -0.17 7.16 -3.78
C VAL A 253 0.66 6.17 -4.59
N LEU A 254 1.91 6.52 -4.93
CA LEU A 254 2.82 5.67 -5.69
C LEU A 254 3.12 4.37 -4.96
N PHE A 255 3.43 4.44 -3.66
CA PHE A 255 3.61 3.24 -2.86
C PHE A 255 2.35 2.37 -2.86
N SER A 256 1.18 2.98 -2.68
CA SER A 256 -0.07 2.24 -2.60
C SER A 256 -0.42 1.57 -3.93
N TRP A 257 -0.25 2.29 -5.03
CA TRP A 257 -0.39 1.75 -6.39
C TRP A 257 0.61 0.62 -6.66
N TYR A 258 1.88 0.85 -6.36
CA TYR A 258 2.91 -0.18 -6.48
C TYR A 258 2.66 -1.35 -5.53
N SER A 259 1.91 -1.17 -4.45
CA SER A 259 1.51 -2.23 -3.52
C SER A 259 0.13 -2.82 -3.85
N GLY A 260 -0.44 -2.47 -5.01
CA GLY A 260 -1.68 -3.06 -5.52
C GLY A 260 -2.89 -2.57 -4.73
N GLY A 261 -2.89 -1.32 -4.33
CA GLY A 261 -3.92 -0.71 -3.50
C GLY A 261 -3.67 -0.78 -1.98
N ALA A 262 -2.63 -1.48 -1.54
CA ALA A 262 -2.29 -1.60 -0.13
C ALA A 262 -1.66 -0.32 0.44
N LEU A 263 -2.15 0.15 1.59
CA LEU A 263 -1.63 1.35 2.26
C LEU A 263 -0.38 1.04 3.12
N PRO A 264 0.60 1.96 3.23
CA PRO A 264 1.83 1.74 3.98
C PRO A 264 1.64 1.63 5.50
N SER A 265 2.58 0.97 6.18
CA SER A 265 2.61 0.85 7.65
C SER A 265 3.30 2.08 8.20
N ARG A 266 3.29 2.23 9.52
CA ARG A 266 4.06 3.28 10.18
C ARG A 266 5.54 3.26 9.78
N GLU A 267 6.16 2.09 9.79
CA GLU A 267 7.57 1.89 9.43
C GLU A 267 7.82 2.16 7.95
N GLN A 268 6.88 1.73 7.08
CA GLN A 268 6.96 2.02 5.66
C GLN A 268 6.75 3.51 5.37
N ILE A 269 5.95 4.25 6.15
CA ILE A 269 5.81 5.71 6.02
C ILE A 269 7.19 6.37 6.18
N ILE A 270 7.98 5.96 7.18
CA ILE A 270 9.34 6.49 7.36
C ILE A 270 10.24 6.13 6.17
N GLY A 271 10.11 4.90 5.68
CA GLY A 271 10.83 4.46 4.50
C GLY A 271 10.43 5.16 3.20
N ILE A 272 9.18 5.59 3.08
CA ILE A 272 8.65 6.36 1.95
C ILE A 272 9.22 7.77 1.95
N VAL A 273 9.29 8.40 3.12
CA VAL A 273 9.79 9.77 3.27
C VAL A 273 11.29 9.85 3.01
N SER A 274 12.05 8.82 3.42
CA SER A 274 13.49 8.71 3.17
C SER A 274 13.85 8.15 1.79
N GLY A 275 12.87 7.67 1.01
CA GLY A 275 13.11 7.01 -0.27
C GLY A 275 13.59 5.54 -0.18
N SER A 276 13.94 5.06 1.01
CA SER A 276 14.47 3.69 1.22
C SER A 276 13.49 2.58 0.82
N VAL A 277 12.18 2.81 0.98
CA VAL A 277 11.15 1.87 0.49
C VAL A 277 11.19 1.76 -1.03
N PHE A 278 11.34 2.88 -1.75
CA PHE A 278 11.42 2.86 -3.22
C PHE A 278 12.71 2.21 -3.72
N ALA A 279 13.82 2.38 -3.00
CA ALA A 279 15.08 1.68 -3.32
C ALA A 279 14.90 0.15 -3.24
N ASN A 280 14.23 -0.34 -2.19
CA ASN A 280 13.95 -1.76 -2.01
C ASN A 280 13.01 -2.32 -3.08
N LEU A 281 12.11 -1.49 -3.63
CA LEU A 281 11.22 -1.83 -4.75
C LEU A 281 11.90 -1.67 -6.12
N GLY A 282 13.17 -1.29 -6.18
CA GLY A 282 13.90 -1.07 -7.44
C GLY A 282 13.54 0.23 -8.18
N LEU A 283 12.75 1.11 -7.56
CA LEU A 283 12.29 2.39 -8.11
C LEU A 283 13.31 3.49 -7.81
N LYS A 284 14.49 3.38 -8.43
CA LYS A 284 15.66 4.23 -8.13
C LYS A 284 15.37 5.73 -8.21
N SER A 285 14.61 6.19 -9.21
CA SER A 285 14.28 7.61 -9.38
C SER A 285 13.46 8.19 -8.23
N PHE A 286 12.70 7.37 -7.50
CA PHE A 286 11.92 7.80 -6.33
C PHE A 286 12.66 7.59 -5.02
N ALA A 287 13.83 6.97 -5.07
CA ALA A 287 14.70 6.75 -3.92
C ALA A 287 15.75 7.86 -3.74
N GLU A 288 15.93 8.71 -4.74
CA GLU A 288 16.89 9.82 -4.70
C GLU A 288 16.41 10.89 -3.70
N GLU A 289 17.36 11.44 -2.93
CA GLU A 289 17.07 12.59 -2.06
C GLU A 289 16.70 13.80 -2.93
N ASP A 290 15.65 14.51 -2.53
CA ASP A 290 15.22 15.76 -3.14
C ASP A 290 14.95 16.82 -2.05
N PHE A 291 14.54 18.01 -2.46
CA PHE A 291 14.24 19.08 -1.49
C PHE A 291 13.17 18.65 -0.46
N PHE A 292 12.23 17.76 -0.83
CA PHE A 292 11.08 17.35 -0.02
C PHE A 292 11.35 16.11 0.84
N THR A 293 12.49 15.41 0.66
CA THR A 293 12.94 14.37 1.60
C THR A 293 13.37 14.94 2.95
N TRP A 294 13.36 16.27 3.15
CA TRP A 294 13.59 16.92 4.44
C TRP A 294 12.70 16.39 5.55
N LEU A 295 11.49 15.92 5.22
CA LEU A 295 10.59 15.29 6.18
C LEU A 295 11.23 14.09 6.91
N SER A 296 12.26 13.46 6.36
CA SER A 296 13.01 12.40 7.04
C SER A 296 13.77 12.89 8.28
N ARG A 297 14.00 14.21 8.37
CA ARG A 297 14.68 14.92 9.47
C ARG A 297 13.70 15.58 10.45
N ALA A 298 12.40 15.57 10.13
CA ALA A 298 11.34 16.12 10.96
C ALA A 298 10.96 15.16 12.10
N PRO A 299 10.25 15.62 13.14
CA PRO A 299 9.74 14.75 14.19
C PRO A 299 8.87 13.61 13.63
N GLU A 300 9.26 12.37 13.92
CA GLU A 300 8.65 11.17 13.33
C GLU A 300 7.13 11.12 13.55
N GLU A 301 6.66 11.42 14.76
CA GLU A 301 5.23 11.39 15.09
C GLU A 301 4.42 12.36 14.22
N THR A 302 4.94 13.57 13.99
CA THR A 302 4.27 14.56 13.13
C THR A 302 4.17 14.07 11.69
N VAL A 303 5.24 13.44 11.18
CA VAL A 303 5.26 12.86 9.82
C VAL A 303 4.26 11.72 9.69
N VAL A 304 4.21 10.83 10.69
CA VAL A 304 3.26 9.72 10.73
C VAL A 304 1.83 10.24 10.82
N GLU A 305 1.57 11.27 11.62
CA GLU A 305 0.25 11.89 11.73
C GLU A 305 -0.24 12.48 10.40
N ILE A 306 0.63 13.24 9.70
CA ILE A 306 0.33 13.75 8.34
C ILE A 306 0.00 12.58 7.39
N ALA A 307 0.81 11.52 7.42
CA ALA A 307 0.60 10.35 6.57
C ALA A 307 -0.74 9.68 6.86
N LEU A 308 -1.08 9.46 8.14
CA LEU A 308 -2.32 8.83 8.54
C LEU A 308 -3.54 9.68 8.13
N ASN A 309 -3.48 11.01 8.22
CA ASN A 309 -4.54 11.90 7.74
C ASN A 309 -4.79 11.75 6.24
N ILE A 310 -3.71 11.69 5.44
CA ILE A 310 -3.79 11.44 4.00
C ILE A 310 -4.34 10.04 3.71
N LEU A 311 -3.81 9.03 4.40
CA LEU A 311 -4.15 7.62 4.19
C LEU A 311 -5.60 7.30 4.57
N ASP A 312 -6.15 7.98 5.59
CA ASP A 312 -7.54 7.81 6.00
C ASP A 312 -8.52 8.19 4.87
N THR A 313 -8.14 9.16 4.04
CA THR A 313 -8.91 9.56 2.86
C THR A 313 -8.56 8.69 1.65
N LEU A 314 -7.29 8.36 1.44
CA LEU A 314 -6.84 7.51 0.33
C LEU A 314 -7.47 6.11 0.36
N LYS A 315 -7.72 5.55 1.55
CA LYS A 315 -8.38 4.22 1.69
C LYS A 315 -9.76 4.15 1.03
N THR A 316 -10.37 5.30 0.75
CA THR A 316 -11.69 5.39 0.10
C THR A 316 -11.63 5.25 -1.42
N TYR A 317 -10.43 5.18 -2.02
CA TYR A 317 -10.21 5.08 -3.47
C TYR A 317 -9.68 3.72 -3.87
N ASP A 318 -9.95 3.31 -5.12
CA ASP A 318 -9.23 2.19 -5.74
C ASP A 318 -7.86 2.66 -6.24
N LEU A 319 -6.83 2.44 -5.43
CA LEU A 319 -5.46 2.87 -5.72
C LEU A 319 -4.70 1.88 -6.62
N SER A 320 -5.33 0.82 -7.10
CA SER A 320 -4.66 -0.16 -7.97
C SER A 320 -4.49 0.29 -9.41
N GLU A 321 -5.32 1.25 -9.83
CA GLU A 321 -5.28 1.90 -11.12
C GLU A 321 -5.24 3.41 -10.90
N VAL A 322 -4.05 4.00 -10.82
CA VAL A 322 -3.90 5.46 -10.68
C VAL A 322 -3.71 6.09 -12.06
N LYS A 323 -4.63 6.99 -12.44
CA LYS A 323 -4.51 7.83 -13.64
C LYS A 323 -3.59 9.03 -13.34
N GLN A 324 -2.68 9.36 -14.26
CA GLN A 324 -1.73 10.48 -14.11
C GLN A 324 -2.43 11.83 -13.87
N ASP A 325 -3.60 12.04 -14.48
CA ASP A 325 -4.34 13.30 -14.43
C ASP A 325 -4.83 13.68 -13.03
N VAL A 326 -4.93 12.70 -12.14
CA VAL A 326 -5.45 12.90 -10.79
C VAL A 326 -4.49 13.71 -9.92
N LEU A 327 -3.19 13.36 -9.95
CA LEU A 327 -2.16 14.12 -9.24
C LEU A 327 -1.93 15.50 -9.88
N LYS A 328 -2.02 15.58 -11.22
CA LYS A 328 -1.95 16.84 -11.96
C LYS A 328 -3.07 17.80 -11.53
N GLY A 329 -4.30 17.30 -11.39
CA GLY A 329 -5.43 18.10 -10.90
C GLY A 329 -5.18 18.70 -9.53
N VAL A 330 -4.70 17.89 -8.57
CA VAL A 330 -4.36 18.38 -7.21
C VAL A 330 -3.27 19.42 -7.26
N TYR A 331 -2.22 19.20 -8.05
CA TYR A 331 -1.14 20.17 -8.21
C TYR A 331 -1.67 21.52 -8.74
N GLN A 332 -2.52 21.51 -9.76
CA GLN A 332 -3.09 22.72 -10.36
C GLN A 332 -4.04 23.48 -9.43
N ASP A 333 -4.63 22.80 -8.45
CA ASP A 333 -5.47 23.41 -7.42
C ASP A 333 -4.64 23.95 -6.24
N LEU A 334 -3.56 23.24 -5.87
CA LEU A 334 -2.62 23.68 -4.83
C LEU A 334 -1.81 24.91 -5.25
N VAL A 335 -1.37 24.96 -6.51
CA VAL A 335 -0.54 26.03 -7.07
C VAL A 335 -1.38 26.80 -8.06
N ASP A 336 -1.77 28.03 -7.69
CA ASP A 336 -2.75 28.79 -8.46
C ASP A 336 -2.18 29.26 -9.81
N PRO A 337 -3.04 29.73 -10.75
CA PRO A 337 -2.57 30.11 -12.07
C PRO A 337 -1.55 31.25 -12.09
N GLU A 338 -1.58 32.16 -11.12
CA GLU A 338 -0.61 33.27 -11.02
C GLU A 338 0.75 32.71 -10.59
N GLU A 339 0.77 31.87 -9.56
CA GLU A 339 1.97 31.16 -9.12
C GLU A 339 2.53 30.24 -10.21
N ARG A 340 1.68 29.50 -10.95
CA ARG A 340 2.12 28.66 -12.08
C ARG A 340 2.65 29.48 -13.25
N HIS A 341 2.06 30.64 -13.52
CA HIS A 341 2.57 31.56 -14.53
C HIS A 341 3.94 32.12 -14.13
N ASP A 342 4.13 32.44 -12.86
CA ASP A 342 5.40 32.88 -12.29
C ASP A 342 6.45 31.74 -12.31
N LEU A 343 6.00 30.49 -12.22
CA LEU A 343 6.79 29.27 -12.48
C LEU A 343 6.88 28.94 -13.98
N GLY A 344 6.52 29.83 -14.92
CA GLY A 344 6.63 29.57 -16.36
C GLY A 344 5.89 28.31 -16.86
N GLU A 345 4.95 27.77 -16.08
CA GLU A 345 4.22 26.54 -16.37
C GLU A 345 2.98 26.85 -17.22
N TYR A 346 3.18 26.94 -18.54
CA TYR A 346 2.09 27.09 -19.49
C TYR A 346 1.46 25.73 -19.78
N TYR A 347 0.39 25.38 -19.06
CA TYR A 347 -0.43 24.23 -19.46
C TYR A 347 -1.21 24.58 -20.73
N THR A 348 -0.94 23.84 -21.81
CA THR A 348 -1.79 23.90 -23.02
C THR A 348 -3.15 23.28 -22.66
N PRO A 349 -4.28 24.00 -22.80
CA PRO A 349 -5.60 23.42 -22.56
C PRO A 349 -5.82 22.21 -23.47
N ASP A 350 -6.40 21.14 -22.93
CA ASP A 350 -6.59 19.84 -23.61
C ASP A 350 -7.39 19.95 -24.94
N GLY A 351 -8.03 21.09 -25.22
CA GLY A 351 -8.73 21.37 -26.48
C GLY A 351 -7.85 21.73 -27.69
N LEU A 352 -6.53 21.88 -27.52
CA LEU A 352 -5.59 22.24 -28.60
C LEU A 352 -4.62 21.13 -29.02
N GLN A 353 -4.69 19.95 -28.40
CA GLN A 353 -3.99 18.76 -28.90
C GLN A 353 -4.94 18.00 -29.85
N LYS A 354 -5.00 18.44 -31.10
CA LYS A 354 -5.64 17.70 -32.20
C LYS A 354 -4.62 16.97 -33.04
#